data_AF-A0A842QC19-F1
#
_entry.id   AF-A0A842QC19-F1
#
_cell.length_a   1.000
_cell.length_b   1.000
_cell.length_c   1.000
_cell.angle_alpha   90.00
_cell.angle_beta   90.00
_cell.angle_gamma   90.00
#
_symmetry.space_group_name_H-M   'P 1'
#
loop_
_entity.id
_entity.type
_entity.pdbx_description
1 polymer ?
#
loop_
_entity_poly.entity_id
_entity_poly.type
_entity_poly.pdbx_seq_one_letter_code
_entity_poly.pdbx_strand_id
1 'polypeptide(L)'
;MKIRTILYGIYLALSILISLTLAAIPGIMVFAWAYNNIEGFMNNLFWPISSIHPWFTGTFAGWFPSFFYEHFWFIVLFVPIGLTSYSIFLAILLGLFLLSRRGIPFLEDGYYNAETEKWLLYEFYEVYYILLPYFAGFFSIFTDTRFRHVWFGAEIGKGTVVGNGRLFNPERTIIGQNCFFGYDAILSGHVYEGNSLYLKTVKLGDNVTVGANAVILAGAEIGDNVVIGAASVVPKDTVVPDNTIWVRGKAIPRDEVERIPSLRAEGDERELPEPGEHI
;
A
#
# COMPACT_ATOMS: atom_id res chain seq x y z
N MET A 1 6.24 6.49 -33.16
CA MET A 1 5.32 6.03 -32.10
C MET A 1 4.02 5.58 -32.76
N LYS A 2 3.58 4.33 -32.55
CA LYS A 2 2.40 3.76 -33.24
C LYS A 2 1.13 4.48 -32.75
N ILE A 3 0.17 4.77 -33.64
CA ILE A 3 -1.11 5.46 -33.31
C ILE A 3 -1.81 4.81 -32.09
N ARG A 4 -1.74 3.48 -31.98
CA ARG A 4 -2.29 2.72 -30.85
C ARG A 4 -1.69 3.12 -29.51
N THR A 5 -0.38 3.36 -29.43
CA THR A 5 0.30 3.81 -28.20
C THR A 5 -0.26 5.15 -27.71
N ILE A 6 -0.52 6.08 -28.64
CA ILE A 6 -1.13 7.38 -28.32
C ILE A 6 -2.57 7.17 -27.82
N LEU A 7 -3.36 6.34 -28.50
CA LEU A 7 -4.74 6.04 -28.10
C LEU A 7 -4.82 5.42 -26.70
N TYR A 8 -3.90 4.51 -26.38
CA TYR A 8 -3.80 3.90 -25.07
C TYR A 8 -3.41 4.92 -23.98
N GLY A 9 -2.45 5.82 -24.25
CA GLY A 9 -2.09 6.89 -23.31
C GLY A 9 -3.26 7.83 -23.04
N ILE A 10 -4.01 8.20 -24.08
CA ILE A 10 -5.24 8.99 -23.96
C ILE A 10 -6.30 8.22 -23.14
N TYR A 11 -6.48 6.93 -23.41
CA TYR A 11 -7.39 6.07 -22.66
C TYR A 11 -7.04 6.05 -21.17
N LEU A 12 -5.76 5.89 -20.80
CA LEU A 12 -5.33 5.92 -19.40
C LEU A 12 -5.69 7.26 -18.75
N ALA A 13 -5.26 8.37 -19.35
CA ALA A 13 -5.49 9.70 -18.79
C ALA A 13 -6.99 9.97 -18.59
N LEU A 14 -7.81 9.69 -19.62
CA LEU A 14 -9.26 9.83 -19.52
C LEU A 14 -9.86 8.88 -18.50
N SER A 15 -9.41 7.63 -18.42
CA SER A 15 -9.94 6.65 -17.46
C SER A 15 -9.67 7.09 -16.01
N ILE A 16 -8.50 7.65 -15.71
CA ILE A 16 -8.15 8.17 -14.38
C ILE A 16 -9.02 9.38 -14.07
N LEU A 17 -9.12 10.34 -14.99
CA LEU A 17 -9.92 11.55 -14.79
C LEU A 17 -11.41 11.25 -14.60
N ILE A 18 -11.96 10.35 -15.43
CA ILE A 18 -13.36 9.91 -15.33
C ILE A 18 -13.57 9.15 -14.02
N SER A 19 -12.65 8.25 -13.64
CA SER A 19 -12.78 7.49 -12.39
C SER A 19 -12.74 8.40 -11.16
N LEU A 20 -11.85 9.40 -11.14
CA LEU A 20 -11.79 10.40 -10.07
C LEU A 20 -13.10 11.20 -10.00
N THR A 21 -13.61 11.64 -11.15
CA THR A 21 -14.87 12.41 -11.21
C THR A 21 -16.05 11.58 -10.73
N LEU A 22 -16.19 10.35 -11.22
CA LEU A 22 -17.29 9.46 -10.85
C LEU A 22 -17.21 9.03 -9.38
N ALA A 23 -16.01 8.73 -8.87
CA ALA A 23 -15.82 8.37 -7.48
C ALA A 23 -16.13 9.52 -6.53
N ALA A 24 -15.89 10.77 -6.94
CA ALA A 24 -16.12 11.94 -6.09
C ALA A 24 -17.62 12.21 -5.87
N ILE A 25 -18.48 11.90 -6.85
CA ILE A 25 -19.91 12.21 -6.80
C ILE A 25 -20.58 11.67 -5.53
N PRO A 26 -20.47 10.38 -5.16
CA PRO A 26 -21.13 9.87 -3.96
C PRO A 26 -20.58 10.47 -2.66
N GLY A 27 -19.27 10.70 -2.57
CA GLY A 27 -18.65 11.36 -1.41
C GLY A 27 -19.18 12.79 -1.22
N ILE A 28 -19.28 13.56 -2.31
CA ILE A 28 -19.87 14.90 -2.34
C ILE A 28 -21.36 14.85 -1.98
N MET A 29 -22.11 13.88 -2.50
CA MET A 29 -23.53 13.73 -2.19
C MET A 29 -23.76 13.44 -0.71
N VAL A 30 -22.95 12.58 -0.09
CA VAL A 30 -23.02 12.29 1.36
C VAL A 30 -22.67 13.54 2.17
N PHE A 31 -21.65 14.28 1.76
CA PHE A 31 -21.26 15.51 2.42
C PHE A 31 -22.36 16.58 2.34
N ALA A 32 -22.94 16.77 1.15
CA ALA A 32 -24.05 17.69 0.92
C ALA A 32 -25.32 17.26 1.65
N TRP A 33 -25.59 15.95 1.72
CA TRP A 33 -26.69 15.42 2.53
C TRP A 33 -26.48 15.73 4.01
N ALA A 34 -25.27 15.50 4.54
CA ALA A 34 -24.95 15.80 5.93
C ALA A 34 -25.12 17.30 6.21
N TYR A 35 -24.59 18.18 5.36
CA TYR A 35 -24.76 19.64 5.49
C TYR A 35 -26.22 20.08 5.64
N ASN A 36 -27.13 19.47 4.86
CA ASN A 36 -28.55 19.86 4.86
C ASN A 36 -29.39 19.17 5.95
N ASN A 37 -28.96 18.01 6.47
CA ASN A 37 -29.82 17.16 7.31
C ASN A 37 -29.27 16.87 8.71
N ILE A 38 -27.96 17.06 8.95
CA ILE A 38 -27.31 16.62 10.19
C ILE A 38 -27.86 17.34 11.42
N GLU A 39 -28.23 18.62 11.29
CA GLU A 39 -28.82 19.39 12.39
C GLU A 39 -30.13 18.75 12.87
N GLY A 40 -31.05 18.51 11.92
CA GLY A 40 -32.32 17.87 12.22
C GLY A 40 -32.12 16.44 12.75
N PHE A 41 -31.20 15.69 12.16
CA PHE A 41 -30.91 14.32 12.60
C PHE A 41 -30.41 14.27 14.05
N MET A 42 -29.39 15.08 14.38
CA MET A 42 -28.75 15.07 15.70
C MET A 42 -29.65 15.68 16.79
N ASN A 43 -30.42 16.73 16.48
CA ASN A 43 -31.36 17.32 17.43
C ASN A 43 -32.54 16.39 17.76
N ASN A 44 -32.89 15.46 16.87
CA ASN A 44 -33.93 14.45 17.09
C ASN A 44 -33.38 13.11 17.60
N LEU A 45 -32.07 13.00 17.79
CA LEU A 45 -31.45 11.78 18.32
C LEU A 45 -31.77 11.62 19.81
N PHE A 46 -31.74 10.38 20.30
CA PHE A 46 -32.14 10.06 21.67
C PHE A 46 -31.28 10.80 22.72
N TRP A 47 -31.86 11.00 23.90
CA TRP A 47 -31.17 11.61 25.05
C TRP A 47 -29.90 10.80 25.41
N PRO A 48 -28.73 11.43 25.62
CA PRO A 48 -28.53 12.85 25.95
C PRO A 48 -28.14 13.80 24.80
N ILE A 49 -27.99 13.29 23.58
CA ILE A 49 -27.37 14.04 22.48
C ILE A 49 -28.18 15.27 22.09
N SER A 50 -29.51 15.13 22.00
CA SER A 50 -30.43 16.21 21.62
C SER A 50 -30.39 17.46 22.53
N SER A 51 -29.83 17.35 23.74
CA SER A 51 -29.79 18.47 24.70
C SER A 51 -28.48 19.26 24.70
N ILE A 52 -27.46 18.76 23.99
CA ILE A 52 -26.15 19.42 23.91
C ILE A 52 -26.25 20.75 23.15
N HIS A 53 -26.95 20.77 22.02
CA HIS A 53 -27.04 21.96 21.18
C HIS A 53 -27.78 23.13 21.88
N PRO A 54 -28.97 22.95 22.49
CA PRO A 54 -29.62 24.01 23.27
C PRO A 54 -28.81 24.48 24.48
N TRP A 55 -28.12 23.58 25.18
CA TRP A 55 -27.25 23.95 26.30
C TRP A 55 -26.07 24.80 25.83
N PHE A 56 -25.42 24.42 24.74
CA PHE A 56 -24.28 25.14 24.18
C PHE A 56 -24.69 26.53 23.71
N THR A 57 -25.78 26.63 22.93
CA THR A 57 -26.28 27.92 22.42
C THR A 57 -26.68 28.87 23.56
N GLY A 58 -27.27 28.36 24.63
CA GLY A 58 -27.61 29.15 25.83
C GLY A 58 -26.38 29.61 26.61
N THR A 59 -25.38 28.74 26.78
CA THR A 59 -24.16 29.03 27.56
C THR A 59 -23.23 30.02 26.86
N PHE A 60 -23.09 29.89 25.54
CA PHE A 60 -22.14 30.67 24.74
C PHE A 60 -22.81 31.72 23.85
N ALA A 61 -24.03 32.15 24.19
CA ALA A 61 -24.77 33.12 23.39
C ALA A 61 -23.95 34.38 23.07
N GLY A 62 -23.84 34.70 21.78
CA GLY A 62 -23.11 35.89 21.28
C GLY A 62 -21.58 35.73 21.21
N TRP A 63 -21.01 34.59 21.60
CA TRP A 63 -19.56 34.34 21.47
C TRP A 63 -19.15 34.02 20.03
N PHE A 64 -20.01 33.34 19.28
CA PHE A 64 -19.80 32.96 17.88
C PHE A 64 -20.77 33.68 16.92
N PRO A 65 -20.43 33.77 15.62
CA PRO A 65 -21.35 34.25 14.58
C PRO A 65 -22.60 33.37 14.44
N SER A 66 -23.69 33.90 13.88
CA SER A 66 -24.97 33.18 13.76
C SER A 66 -24.86 31.85 13.02
N PHE A 67 -24.08 31.79 11.93
CA PHE A 67 -23.90 30.57 11.13
C PHE A 67 -23.36 29.40 11.94
N PHE A 68 -22.59 29.66 13.01
CA PHE A 68 -22.01 28.60 13.84
C PHE A 68 -23.12 27.85 14.59
N TYR A 69 -24.10 28.57 15.12
CA TYR A 69 -25.23 27.97 15.82
C TYR A 69 -26.21 27.31 14.84
N GLU A 70 -26.39 27.90 13.65
CA GLU A 70 -27.24 27.32 12.61
C GLU A 70 -26.70 25.98 12.07
N HIS A 71 -25.37 25.81 12.06
CA HIS A 71 -24.67 24.62 11.58
C HIS A 71 -23.85 23.94 12.69
N PHE A 72 -24.34 23.98 13.94
CA PHE A 72 -23.61 23.50 15.11
C PHE A 72 -23.13 22.06 14.96
N TRP A 73 -24.04 21.12 14.69
CA TRP A 73 -23.70 19.70 14.56
C TRP A 73 -22.83 19.42 13.34
N PHE A 74 -23.06 20.11 12.24
CA PHE A 74 -22.21 19.98 11.06
C PHE A 74 -20.77 20.39 11.35
N ILE A 75 -20.57 21.50 12.08
CA ILE A 75 -19.24 21.98 12.45
C ILE A 75 -18.58 21.06 13.47
N VAL A 76 -19.33 20.63 14.51
CA VAL A 76 -18.82 19.68 15.52
C VAL A 76 -18.41 18.36 14.90
N LEU A 77 -19.18 17.85 13.93
CA LEU A 77 -18.94 16.59 13.24
C LEU A 77 -18.21 16.76 11.90
N PHE A 78 -17.62 17.92 11.64
CA PHE A 78 -17.02 18.22 10.34
C PHE A 78 -15.95 17.20 9.96
N VAL A 79 -15.08 16.86 10.91
CA VAL A 79 -14.02 15.86 10.72
C VAL A 79 -14.61 14.47 10.41
N PRO A 80 -15.44 13.84 11.26
CA PRO A 80 -15.98 12.50 10.95
C PRO A 80 -16.85 12.48 9.68
N ILE A 81 -17.61 13.53 9.37
CA ILE A 81 -18.36 13.63 8.11
C ILE A 81 -17.39 13.65 6.92
N GLY A 82 -16.35 14.50 6.98
CA GLY A 82 -15.32 14.59 5.95
C GLY A 82 -14.60 13.27 5.72
N LEU A 83 -14.16 12.60 6.81
CA LEU A 83 -13.49 11.29 6.72
C LEU A 83 -14.42 10.21 6.13
N THR A 84 -15.72 10.23 6.47
CA THR A 84 -16.70 9.28 5.92
C THR A 84 -16.90 9.50 4.42
N SER A 85 -17.16 10.74 4.00
CA SER A 85 -17.30 11.10 2.58
C SER A 85 -16.04 10.75 1.78
N TYR A 86 -14.87 11.02 2.34
CA TYR A 86 -13.60 10.69 1.71
C TYR A 86 -13.35 9.18 1.64
N SER A 87 -13.71 8.42 2.68
CA SER A 87 -13.61 6.96 2.68
C SER A 87 -14.51 6.33 1.60
N ILE A 88 -15.72 6.86 1.41
CA ILE A 88 -16.63 6.43 0.33
C ILE A 88 -16.01 6.73 -1.03
N PHE A 89 -15.46 7.93 -1.23
CA PHE A 89 -14.73 8.30 -2.44
C PHE A 89 -13.60 7.29 -2.73
N LEU A 90 -12.74 7.01 -1.75
CA LEU A 90 -11.63 6.07 -1.90
C LEU A 90 -12.08 4.64 -2.22
N ALA A 91 -13.15 4.16 -1.56
CA ALA A 91 -13.69 2.83 -1.80
C ALA A 91 -14.22 2.69 -3.24
N ILE A 92 -14.92 3.70 -3.74
CA ILE A 92 -15.43 3.70 -5.12
C ILE A 92 -14.29 3.84 -6.13
N LEU A 93 -13.33 4.74 -5.87
CA LEU A 93 -12.15 4.90 -6.73
C LEU A 93 -11.37 3.59 -6.86
N LEU A 94 -11.13 2.91 -5.73
CA LEU A 94 -10.51 1.60 -5.71
C LEU A 94 -11.35 0.58 -6.49
N GLY A 95 -12.67 0.55 -6.29
CA GLY A 95 -13.58 -0.33 -7.03
C GLY A 95 -13.50 -0.14 -8.54
N LEU A 96 -13.44 1.12 -9.01
CA LEU A 96 -13.28 1.46 -10.42
C LEU A 96 -11.90 1.03 -10.97
N PHE A 97 -10.83 1.19 -10.19
CA PHE A 97 -9.50 0.70 -10.56
C PHE A 97 -9.46 -0.82 -10.66
N LEU A 98 -10.07 -1.54 -9.70
CA LEU A 98 -10.17 -3.00 -9.74
C LEU A 98 -11.02 -3.48 -10.93
N LEU A 99 -12.08 -2.75 -11.28
CA LEU A 99 -12.89 -3.05 -12.46
C LEU A 99 -12.09 -2.84 -13.76
N SER A 100 -11.36 -1.72 -13.87
CA SER A 100 -10.49 -1.43 -15.01
C SER A 100 -9.43 -2.51 -15.21
N ARG A 101 -8.86 -3.02 -14.10
CA ARG A 101 -7.88 -4.12 -14.11
C ARG A 101 -8.42 -5.39 -14.75
N ARG A 102 -9.71 -5.72 -14.62
CA ARG A 102 -10.28 -6.95 -15.20
C ARG A 102 -10.18 -6.99 -16.73
N GLY A 103 -10.07 -5.85 -17.39
CA GLY A 103 -9.92 -5.76 -18.85
C GLY A 103 -8.47 -5.86 -19.34
N ILE A 104 -7.48 -5.82 -18.45
CA ILE A 104 -6.06 -5.83 -18.81
C ILE A 104 -5.53 -7.26 -18.74
N PRO A 105 -5.02 -7.83 -19.84
CA PRO A 105 -4.49 -9.19 -19.85
C PRO A 105 -3.24 -9.29 -18.97
N PHE A 106 -3.11 -10.37 -18.22
CA PHE A 106 -1.87 -10.70 -17.53
C PHE A 106 -0.79 -10.96 -18.58
N LEU A 107 0.34 -10.26 -18.47
CA LEU A 107 1.49 -10.48 -19.34
C LEU A 107 2.21 -11.74 -18.87
N GLU A 108 2.64 -12.60 -19.78
CA GLU A 108 3.44 -13.77 -19.40
C GLU A 108 4.85 -13.35 -18.95
N ASP A 109 5.58 -14.27 -18.33
CA ASP A 109 6.98 -14.02 -17.97
C ASP A 109 7.85 -13.94 -19.24
N GLY A 110 8.74 -12.94 -19.30
CA GLY A 110 9.64 -12.78 -20.44
C GLY A 110 10.02 -11.34 -20.75
N TYR A 111 10.58 -11.16 -21.95
CA TYR A 111 11.08 -9.88 -22.44
C TYR A 111 10.07 -9.17 -23.33
N TYR A 112 9.87 -7.88 -23.05
CA TYR A 112 8.99 -6.99 -23.80
C TYR A 112 9.76 -5.77 -24.27
N ASN A 113 9.81 -5.51 -25.57
CA ASN A 113 10.48 -4.33 -26.10
C ASN A 113 9.64 -3.07 -25.84
N ALA A 114 10.30 -1.94 -25.56
CA ALA A 114 9.64 -0.66 -25.24
C ALA A 114 8.67 -0.15 -26.33
N GLU A 115 8.86 -0.56 -27.59
CA GLU A 115 7.98 -0.17 -28.71
C GLU A 115 6.72 -1.06 -28.85
N THR A 116 6.56 -2.05 -27.97
CA THR A 116 5.44 -2.98 -28.01
C THR A 116 4.25 -2.47 -27.22
N GLU A 117 3.04 -2.85 -27.66
CA GLU A 117 1.80 -2.58 -26.91
C GLU A 117 1.85 -3.21 -25.51
N LYS A 118 2.55 -4.34 -25.36
CA LYS A 118 2.68 -5.06 -24.08
C LYS A 118 3.46 -4.27 -23.03
N TRP A 119 4.54 -3.59 -23.41
CA TRP A 119 5.24 -2.67 -22.50
C TRP A 119 4.29 -1.60 -21.99
N LEU A 120 3.56 -0.96 -22.90
CA LEU A 120 2.65 0.11 -22.53
C LEU A 120 1.54 -0.37 -21.59
N LEU A 121 1.02 -1.58 -21.82
CA LEU A 121 0.07 -2.23 -20.92
C LEU A 121 0.63 -2.45 -19.51
N TYR A 122 1.92 -2.82 -19.41
CA TYR A 122 2.61 -2.92 -18.13
C TYR A 122 2.70 -1.56 -17.41
N GLU A 123 3.15 -0.51 -18.10
CA GLU A 123 3.26 0.83 -17.51
C GLU A 123 1.90 1.33 -16.98
N PHE A 124 0.80 1.02 -17.69
CA PHE A 124 -0.53 1.34 -17.19
C PHE A 124 -0.89 0.61 -15.90
N TYR A 125 -0.53 -0.66 -15.80
CA TYR A 125 -0.76 -1.44 -14.59
C TYR A 125 -0.01 -0.81 -13.40
N GLU A 126 1.24 -0.42 -13.61
CA GLU A 126 2.09 0.15 -12.56
C GLU A 126 1.56 1.51 -12.07
N VAL A 127 1.08 2.37 -12.98
CA VAL A 127 0.52 3.68 -12.65
C VAL A 127 -0.64 3.58 -11.65
N TYR A 128 -1.59 2.64 -11.81
CA TYR A 128 -2.71 2.51 -10.87
C TYR A 128 -2.24 2.12 -9.46
N TYR A 129 -1.30 1.19 -9.39
CA TYR A 129 -0.77 0.72 -8.12
C TYR A 129 0.03 1.83 -7.40
N ILE A 130 0.87 2.57 -8.15
CA ILE A 130 1.64 3.69 -7.62
C ILE A 130 0.74 4.85 -7.19
N LEU A 131 -0.32 5.17 -7.94
CA LEU A 131 -1.17 6.34 -7.66
C LEU A 131 -2.11 6.16 -6.47
N LEU A 132 -2.50 4.94 -6.14
CA LEU A 132 -3.49 4.69 -5.08
C LEU A 132 -3.09 5.30 -3.70
N PRO A 133 -1.85 5.14 -3.20
CA PRO A 133 -1.40 5.81 -1.98
C PRO A 133 -1.49 7.33 -2.04
N TYR A 134 -1.20 7.95 -3.19
CA TYR A 134 -1.31 9.41 -3.36
C TYR A 134 -2.75 9.87 -3.25
N PHE A 135 -3.70 9.11 -3.83
CA PHE A 135 -5.11 9.42 -3.67
C PHE A 135 -5.63 9.21 -2.26
N ALA A 136 -5.10 8.22 -1.52
CA ALA A 136 -5.45 7.93 -0.14
C ALA A 136 -4.91 8.95 0.88
N GLY A 137 -3.90 9.75 0.51
CA GLY A 137 -3.39 10.84 1.33
C GLY A 137 -2.93 10.37 2.72
N PHE A 138 -3.42 11.02 3.78
CA PHE A 138 -3.14 10.63 5.17
C PHE A 138 -3.47 9.16 5.46
N PHE A 139 -4.49 8.60 4.80
CA PHE A 139 -4.90 7.21 5.02
C PHE A 139 -3.98 6.20 4.34
N SER A 140 -3.01 6.65 3.53
CA SER A 140 -2.02 5.78 2.89
C SER A 140 -1.24 4.94 3.90
N ILE A 141 -1.03 5.44 5.13
CA ILE A 141 -0.38 4.69 6.20
C ILE A 141 -1.14 3.42 6.60
N PHE A 142 -2.47 3.43 6.49
CA PHE A 142 -3.31 2.27 6.76
C PHE A 142 -3.46 1.37 5.52
N THR A 143 -3.24 1.92 4.33
CA THR A 143 -3.28 1.15 3.07
C THR A 143 -1.92 0.58 2.70
N ASP A 144 -0.82 1.02 3.29
CA ASP A 144 0.51 0.40 3.12
C ASP A 144 0.67 -0.87 3.97
N THR A 145 -0.27 -1.78 3.75
CA THR A 145 -0.39 -3.02 4.49
C THR A 145 -0.49 -4.19 3.51
N ARG A 146 -0.26 -5.40 4.04
CA ARG A 146 -0.44 -6.67 3.32
C ARG A 146 -1.71 -6.70 2.45
N PHE A 147 -2.79 -6.12 2.96
CA PHE A 147 -4.09 -6.12 2.31
C PHE A 147 -4.08 -5.45 0.92
N ARG A 148 -3.41 -4.30 0.78
CA ARG A 148 -3.28 -3.62 -0.51
C ARG A 148 -2.55 -4.50 -1.51
N HIS A 149 -1.41 -5.07 -1.13
CA HIS A 149 -0.63 -5.91 -2.04
C HIS A 149 -1.43 -7.14 -2.50
N VAL A 150 -2.15 -7.79 -1.60
CA VAL A 150 -3.00 -8.95 -1.92
C VAL A 150 -4.13 -8.56 -2.88
N TRP A 151 -4.78 -7.41 -2.69
CA TRP A 151 -5.77 -6.90 -3.63
C TRP A 151 -5.20 -6.61 -5.03
N PHE A 152 -3.94 -6.19 -5.10
CA PHE A 152 -3.22 -6.03 -6.35
C PHE A 152 -2.61 -7.34 -6.89
N GLY A 153 -2.88 -8.48 -6.24
CA GLY A 153 -2.59 -9.82 -6.76
C GLY A 153 -1.37 -10.49 -6.15
N ALA A 154 -0.76 -9.93 -5.10
CA ALA A 154 0.29 -10.62 -4.37
C ALA A 154 -0.26 -11.80 -3.59
N GLU A 155 0.48 -12.91 -3.61
CA GLU A 155 0.26 -14.03 -2.73
C GLU A 155 1.19 -13.86 -1.53
N ILE A 156 0.61 -13.63 -0.34
CA ILE A 156 1.38 -13.37 0.88
C ILE A 156 0.90 -14.31 1.97
N GLY A 157 1.80 -15.15 2.48
CA GLY A 157 1.54 -16.11 3.55
C GLY A 157 1.17 -15.47 4.90
N LYS A 158 0.71 -16.31 5.83
CA LYS A 158 0.36 -15.88 7.20
C LYS A 158 1.62 -15.47 7.97
N GLY A 159 1.47 -14.54 8.91
CA GLY A 159 2.60 -14.05 9.73
C GLY A 159 3.60 -13.15 9.01
N THR A 160 3.47 -12.98 7.69
CA THR A 160 4.38 -12.13 6.89
C THR A 160 4.06 -10.65 7.04
N VAL A 161 5.11 -9.86 7.30
CA VAL A 161 5.05 -8.40 7.49
C VAL A 161 5.83 -7.70 6.39
N VAL A 162 5.10 -7.03 5.51
CA VAL A 162 5.64 -6.32 4.33
C VAL A 162 5.71 -4.80 4.54
N GLY A 163 5.02 -4.23 5.52
CA GLY A 163 4.77 -2.78 5.64
C GLY A 163 5.99 -1.84 5.76
N ASN A 164 7.21 -2.39 5.86
CA ASN A 164 8.45 -1.60 5.82
C ASN A 164 9.15 -1.66 4.45
N GLY A 165 8.78 -2.62 3.59
CA GLY A 165 9.33 -2.80 2.25
C GLY A 165 8.38 -2.29 1.16
N ARG A 166 8.91 -2.19 -0.07
CA ARG A 166 8.22 -1.73 -1.27
C ARG A 166 8.10 -2.88 -2.27
N LEU A 167 6.88 -3.29 -2.56
CA LEU A 167 6.55 -4.25 -3.61
C LEU A 167 6.10 -3.47 -4.83
N PHE A 168 6.80 -3.59 -5.97
CA PHE A 168 6.44 -2.85 -7.20
C PHE A 168 5.42 -3.59 -8.07
N ASN A 169 5.46 -4.92 -8.09
CA ASN A 169 4.59 -5.76 -8.92
C ASN A 169 3.88 -6.81 -8.07
N PRO A 170 2.83 -6.43 -7.32
CA PRO A 170 2.11 -7.35 -6.45
C PRO A 170 1.60 -8.58 -7.21
N GLU A 171 1.06 -8.41 -8.42
CA GLU A 171 0.60 -9.48 -9.32
C GLU A 171 1.69 -10.48 -9.76
N ARG A 172 2.95 -10.20 -9.44
CA ARG A 172 4.13 -11.03 -9.71
C ARG A 172 4.92 -11.35 -8.45
N THR A 173 4.27 -11.28 -7.30
CA THR A 173 4.92 -11.46 -6.01
C THR A 173 4.25 -12.61 -5.26
N ILE A 174 5.04 -13.65 -4.97
CA ILE A 174 4.66 -14.77 -4.12
C ILE A 174 5.60 -14.78 -2.92
N ILE A 175 5.05 -14.67 -1.72
CA ILE A 175 5.79 -14.65 -0.46
C ILE A 175 5.17 -15.68 0.49
N GLY A 176 6.00 -16.55 1.04
CA GLY A 176 5.64 -17.53 2.06
C GLY A 176 5.21 -16.92 3.39
N GLN A 177 5.20 -17.76 4.41
CA GLN A 177 4.77 -17.46 5.77
C GLN A 177 5.92 -16.90 6.61
N ASN A 178 5.58 -16.07 7.61
CA ASN A 178 6.51 -15.53 8.60
C ASN A 178 7.74 -14.82 7.98
N CYS A 179 7.54 -14.12 6.86
CA CYS A 179 8.58 -13.34 6.23
C CYS A 179 8.58 -11.90 6.76
N PHE A 180 9.77 -11.31 6.89
CA PHE A 180 9.93 -9.95 7.43
C PHE A 180 10.72 -9.10 6.45
N PHE A 181 10.18 -7.93 6.12
CA PHE A 181 10.85 -6.95 5.28
C PHE A 181 11.40 -5.82 6.15
N GLY A 182 12.69 -5.53 5.97
CA GLY A 182 13.35 -4.36 6.53
C GLY A 182 12.92 -3.09 5.81
N TYR A 183 13.20 -1.96 6.45
CA TYR A 183 12.87 -0.64 5.92
C TYR A 183 13.49 -0.41 4.53
N ASP A 184 12.68 0.06 3.59
CA ASP A 184 13.05 0.32 2.19
C ASP A 184 13.62 -0.90 1.44
N ALA A 185 13.33 -2.12 1.90
CA ALA A 185 13.57 -3.32 1.09
C ALA A 185 12.69 -3.28 -0.17
N ILE A 186 13.27 -3.54 -1.34
CA ILE A 186 12.58 -3.49 -2.63
C ILE A 186 12.42 -4.91 -3.17
N LEU A 187 11.21 -5.23 -3.59
CA LEU A 187 10.91 -6.44 -4.35
C LEU A 187 10.26 -6.05 -5.68
N SER A 188 10.93 -6.38 -6.78
CA SER A 188 10.53 -5.99 -8.13
C SER A 188 10.31 -7.21 -9.02
N GLY A 189 9.10 -7.34 -9.56
CA GLY A 189 8.77 -8.33 -10.60
C GLY A 189 9.17 -7.88 -12.00
N HIS A 190 9.84 -6.74 -12.12
CA HIS A 190 10.35 -6.19 -13.37
C HIS A 190 11.80 -5.72 -13.28
N VAL A 191 12.50 -5.72 -14.42
CA VAL A 191 13.80 -5.08 -14.62
C VAL A 191 13.83 -4.44 -15.99
N TYR A 192 14.32 -3.21 -16.07
CA TYR A 192 14.61 -2.55 -17.34
C TYR A 192 16.02 -2.89 -17.82
N GLU A 193 16.13 -3.50 -19.00
CA GLU A 193 17.38 -3.95 -19.61
C GLU A 193 17.50 -3.40 -21.03
N GLY A 194 18.32 -2.37 -21.21
CA GLY A 194 18.47 -1.68 -22.50
C GLY A 194 17.14 -1.10 -22.97
N ASN A 195 16.59 -1.63 -24.06
CA ASN A 195 15.28 -1.23 -24.61
C ASN A 195 14.18 -2.28 -24.37
N SER A 196 14.35 -3.13 -23.35
CA SER A 196 13.43 -4.22 -23.02
C SER A 196 13.11 -4.26 -21.52
N LEU A 197 11.87 -4.62 -21.24
CA LEU A 197 11.31 -4.84 -19.92
C LEU A 197 11.30 -6.34 -19.72
N TYR A 198 12.05 -6.80 -18.73
CA TYR A 198 12.00 -8.16 -18.27
C TYR A 198 10.97 -8.27 -17.15
N LEU A 199 9.92 -9.07 -17.36
CA LEU A 199 8.91 -9.36 -16.35
C LEU A 199 9.03 -10.80 -15.93
N LYS A 200 9.12 -11.05 -14.63
CA LYS A 200 9.08 -12.41 -14.10
C LYS A 200 8.70 -12.44 -12.63
N THR A 201 7.89 -13.43 -12.27
CA THR A 201 7.41 -13.63 -10.90
C THR A 201 8.57 -13.83 -9.93
N VAL A 202 8.55 -13.09 -8.81
CA VAL A 202 9.48 -13.26 -7.69
C VAL A 202 8.83 -14.16 -6.64
N LYS A 203 9.58 -15.15 -6.14
CA LYS A 203 9.11 -16.11 -5.15
C LYS A 203 9.99 -16.11 -3.91
N LEU A 204 9.39 -15.98 -2.74
CA LEU A 204 10.04 -16.19 -1.45
C LEU A 204 9.35 -17.36 -0.73
N GLY A 205 10.15 -18.29 -0.21
CA GLY A 205 9.71 -19.34 0.68
C GLY A 205 9.27 -18.83 2.05
N ASP A 206 9.18 -19.75 3.01
CA ASP A 206 8.80 -19.49 4.39
C ASP A 206 9.99 -19.01 5.24
N ASN A 207 9.71 -18.22 6.27
CA ASN A 207 10.67 -17.71 7.26
C ASN A 207 11.84 -16.91 6.64
N VAL A 208 11.57 -16.12 5.59
CA VAL A 208 12.56 -15.29 4.91
C VAL A 208 12.65 -13.90 5.57
N THR A 209 13.86 -13.48 5.93
CA THR A 209 14.12 -12.10 6.39
C THR A 209 14.82 -11.32 5.29
N VAL A 210 14.21 -10.22 4.84
CA VAL A 210 14.79 -9.31 3.86
C VAL A 210 15.32 -8.08 4.58
N GLY A 211 16.63 -7.88 4.58
CA GLY A 211 17.29 -6.77 5.27
C GLY A 211 16.90 -5.41 4.71
N ALA A 212 17.09 -4.36 5.52
CA ALA A 212 16.79 -2.98 5.11
C ALA A 212 17.57 -2.58 3.85
N ASN A 213 16.92 -1.85 2.94
CA ASN A 213 17.46 -1.44 1.63
C ASN A 213 17.93 -2.59 0.72
N ALA A 214 17.60 -3.85 1.02
CA ALA A 214 17.89 -4.95 0.11
C ALA A 214 17.01 -4.85 -1.14
N VAL A 215 17.52 -5.30 -2.29
CA VAL A 215 16.80 -5.28 -3.57
C VAL A 215 16.72 -6.69 -4.13
N ILE A 216 15.51 -7.20 -4.34
CA ILE A 216 15.24 -8.50 -4.96
C ILE A 216 14.65 -8.26 -6.35
N LEU A 217 15.34 -8.70 -7.39
CA LEU A 217 14.98 -8.45 -8.78
C LEU A 217 14.14 -9.58 -9.40
N ALA A 218 13.57 -9.27 -10.57
CA ALA A 218 12.60 -10.11 -11.26
C ALA A 218 13.08 -11.56 -11.45
N GLY A 219 12.18 -12.51 -11.18
CA GLY A 219 12.47 -13.93 -11.37
C GLY A 219 13.35 -14.58 -10.31
N ALA A 220 13.76 -13.85 -9.26
CA ALA A 220 14.45 -14.45 -8.14
C ALA A 220 13.56 -15.46 -7.40
N GLU A 221 14.14 -16.59 -7.02
CA GLU A 221 13.52 -17.64 -6.21
C GLU A 221 14.32 -17.81 -4.93
N ILE A 222 13.74 -17.39 -3.80
CA ILE A 222 14.36 -17.45 -2.48
C ILE A 222 13.79 -18.64 -1.74
N GLY A 223 14.64 -19.55 -1.30
CA GLY A 223 14.29 -20.72 -0.50
C GLY A 223 13.80 -20.40 0.91
N ASP A 224 13.53 -21.45 1.67
CA ASP A 224 13.04 -21.36 3.04
C ASP A 224 14.16 -20.99 4.03
N ASN A 225 13.82 -20.31 5.12
CA ASN A 225 14.74 -19.93 6.18
C ASN A 225 15.95 -19.11 5.69
N VAL A 226 15.75 -18.23 4.70
CA VAL A 226 16.80 -17.39 4.13
C VAL A 226 16.87 -16.02 4.80
N VAL A 227 18.08 -15.48 4.97
CA VAL A 227 18.29 -14.07 5.32
C VAL A 227 18.94 -13.35 4.15
N ILE A 228 18.27 -12.36 3.56
CA ILE A 228 18.88 -11.42 2.62
C ILE A 228 19.49 -10.28 3.44
N GLY A 229 20.79 -10.08 3.36
CA GLY A 229 21.48 -9.04 4.13
C GLY A 229 21.03 -7.63 3.73
N ALA A 230 21.14 -6.69 4.67
CA ALA A 230 20.85 -5.28 4.41
C ALA A 230 21.69 -4.74 3.24
N ALA A 231 21.09 -3.87 2.42
CA ALA A 231 21.68 -3.30 1.21
C ALA A 231 22.20 -4.34 0.18
N SER A 232 21.80 -5.61 0.29
CA SER A 232 22.19 -6.64 -0.67
C SER A 232 21.27 -6.61 -1.88
N VAL A 233 21.83 -6.93 -3.04
CA VAL A 233 21.06 -7.12 -4.28
C VAL A 233 21.02 -8.61 -4.58
N VAL A 234 19.82 -9.16 -4.78
CA VAL A 234 19.60 -10.48 -5.38
C VAL A 234 19.32 -10.26 -6.88
N PRO A 235 20.25 -10.64 -7.77
CA PRO A 235 20.09 -10.42 -9.20
C PRO A 235 18.88 -11.15 -9.78
N LYS A 236 18.42 -10.70 -10.95
CA LYS A 236 17.33 -11.36 -11.68
C LYS A 236 17.63 -12.84 -11.89
N ASP A 237 16.59 -13.67 -11.88
CA ASP A 237 16.68 -15.12 -12.10
C ASP A 237 17.60 -15.88 -11.11
N THR A 238 17.99 -15.25 -9.99
CA THR A 238 18.84 -15.90 -8.99
C THR A 238 18.03 -16.84 -8.13
N VAL A 239 18.52 -18.06 -7.97
CA VAL A 239 17.99 -19.03 -7.01
C VAL A 239 18.86 -18.98 -5.76
N VAL A 240 18.25 -18.62 -4.62
CA VAL A 240 18.91 -18.61 -3.31
C VAL A 240 18.47 -19.86 -2.54
N PRO A 241 19.37 -20.81 -2.23
CA PRO A 241 19.01 -22.05 -1.56
C PRO A 241 18.47 -21.86 -0.14
N ASP A 242 17.70 -22.83 0.33
CA ASP A 242 17.21 -22.88 1.71
C ASP A 242 18.33 -22.80 2.75
N ASN A 243 18.01 -22.28 3.94
CA ASN A 243 18.91 -22.21 5.09
C ASN A 243 20.23 -21.48 4.79
N THR A 244 20.17 -20.43 3.97
CA THR A 244 21.33 -19.59 3.63
C THR A 244 21.16 -18.13 4.05
N ILE A 245 22.26 -17.41 4.03
CA ILE A 245 22.34 -15.96 4.21
C ILE A 245 22.92 -15.39 2.93
N TRP A 246 22.15 -14.58 2.22
CA TRP A 246 22.59 -13.87 1.02
C TRP A 246 23.26 -12.55 1.38
N VAL A 247 24.57 -12.46 1.20
CA VAL A 247 25.37 -11.26 1.44
C VAL A 247 26.47 -11.16 0.39
N ARG A 248 26.84 -9.92 0.00
CA ARG A 248 27.92 -9.67 -0.97
C ARG A 248 27.79 -10.46 -2.28
N GLY A 249 26.55 -10.70 -2.73
CA GLY A 249 26.25 -11.43 -3.96
C GLY A 249 26.46 -12.94 -3.89
N LYS A 250 26.53 -13.53 -2.68
CA LYS A 250 26.70 -14.97 -2.47
C LYS A 250 25.74 -15.47 -1.39
N ALA A 251 25.26 -16.70 -1.57
CA ALA A 251 24.60 -17.45 -0.52
C ALA A 251 25.66 -18.14 0.36
N ILE A 252 25.59 -17.90 1.67
CA ILE A 252 26.44 -18.53 2.69
C ILE A 252 25.54 -19.45 3.54
N PRO A 253 25.87 -20.73 3.74
CA PRO A 253 25.11 -21.61 4.63
C PRO A 253 24.97 -21.03 6.04
N ARG A 254 23.77 -21.12 6.63
CA ARG A 254 23.49 -20.53 7.95
C ARG A 254 24.31 -21.20 9.06
N ASP A 255 24.56 -22.50 8.97
CA ASP A 255 25.36 -23.26 9.93
C ASP A 255 26.83 -22.81 9.96
N GLU A 256 27.34 -22.23 8.86
CA GLU A 256 28.65 -21.61 8.81
C GLU A 256 28.67 -20.28 9.59
N VAL A 257 27.59 -19.49 9.49
CA VAL A 257 27.46 -18.20 10.17
C VAL A 257 27.22 -18.35 11.67
N GLU A 258 26.42 -19.33 12.09
CA GLU A 258 26.21 -19.66 13.52
C GLU A 258 27.48 -20.13 14.23
N ARG A 259 28.50 -20.56 13.49
CA ARG A 259 29.83 -20.88 14.02
C ARG A 259 30.71 -19.64 14.22
N ILE A 260 30.31 -18.47 13.70
CA ILE A 260 31.02 -17.20 13.89
C ILE A 260 30.44 -16.50 15.13
N PRO A 261 31.15 -16.47 16.27
CA PRO A 261 30.59 -16.00 17.54
C PRO A 261 30.09 -14.55 17.48
N SER A 262 30.77 -13.68 16.72
CA SER A 262 30.41 -12.27 16.57
C SER A 262 29.13 -12.01 15.77
N LEU A 263 28.57 -13.04 15.12
CA LEU A 263 27.36 -12.95 14.30
C LEU A 263 26.18 -13.70 14.91
N ARG A 264 26.36 -14.31 16.08
CA ARG A 264 25.24 -14.85 16.85
C ARG A 264 24.39 -13.69 17.31
N ALA A 265 23.10 -13.73 16.97
CA ALA A 265 22.10 -12.98 17.71
C ALA A 265 22.02 -13.61 19.11
N GLU A 266 22.98 -13.30 19.97
CA GLU A 266 22.73 -13.37 21.40
C GLU A 266 21.61 -12.35 21.62
N GLY A 267 20.39 -12.86 21.69
CA GLY A 267 19.28 -12.13 22.25
C GLY A 267 19.68 -11.80 23.67
N ASP A 268 20.30 -10.63 23.83
CA ASP A 268 20.33 -9.96 25.11
C ASP A 268 18.86 -9.65 25.38
N GLU A 269 18.17 -10.58 26.04
CA GLU A 269 16.94 -10.32 26.77
C GLU A 269 17.30 -9.31 27.87
N ARG A 270 17.67 -8.09 27.47
CA ARG A 270 17.62 -6.96 28.39
C ARG A 270 16.15 -6.81 28.68
N GLU A 271 15.77 -7.20 29.89
CA GLU A 271 14.52 -6.77 30.49
C GLU A 271 14.35 -5.29 30.14
N LEU A 272 13.26 -4.98 29.43
CA LEU A 272 12.91 -3.59 29.14
C LEU A 272 12.92 -2.85 30.47
N PRO A 273 13.62 -1.70 30.60
CA PRO A 273 13.62 -0.96 31.85
C PRO A 273 12.16 -0.70 32.24
N GLU A 274 11.82 -1.02 33.49
CA GLU A 274 10.50 -0.77 34.05
C GLU A 274 10.13 0.70 33.81
N PRO A 275 8.87 1.02 33.47
CA PRO A 275 8.47 2.39 33.14
C PRO A 275 8.71 3.33 34.35
N GLY A 276 9.80 4.08 34.35
CA GLY A 276 10.15 4.99 35.44
C GLY A 276 11.65 5.29 35.62
N GLU A 277 12.55 4.50 35.02
CA GLU A 277 13.98 4.84 35.03
C GLU A 277 14.29 5.83 33.89
N HIS A 278 14.19 7.10 34.23
CA HIS A 278 14.61 8.21 33.38
C HIS A 278 16.14 8.19 33.19
N ILE A 279 16.56 8.22 31.92
CA ILE A 279 17.86 8.77 31.50
C ILE A 279 17.63 10.20 31.00
#